data_AF-A0A349MQF1-F1
#
_entry.id   AF-A0A349MQF1-F1
#
_cell.length_a   1.000
_cell.length_b   1.000
_cell.length_c   1.000
_cell.angle_alpha   90.00
_cell.angle_beta   90.00
_cell.angle_gamma   90.00
#
_symmetry.space_group_name_H-M   'P 1'
#
loop_
_entity.id
_entity.type
_entity.pdbx_description
1 polymer ?
#
loop_
_entity_poly.entity_id
_entity_poly.type
_entity_poly.pdbx_seq_one_letter_code
_entity_poly.pdbx_strand_id
1 'polypeptide(L)' 'PRAKPYNVNRATFQRIVFGAFSKRRKTLRNALKGIVSSEQFILADIDPARRPETLSVDDYVRLSNVVFKD' A
#
# COMPACT_ATOMS: atom_id res chain seq x y z
N PRO A 1 20.81 -11.36 -12.99
CA PRO A 1 20.06 -12.08 -11.92
C PRO A 1 18.60 -11.58 -11.85
N ARG A 2 17.61 -12.49 -11.90
CA ARG A 2 16.21 -12.10 -11.68
C ARG A 2 16.01 -11.75 -10.20
N ALA A 3 15.41 -10.60 -9.90
CA ALA A 3 15.09 -10.22 -8.53
C ALA A 3 14.23 -11.30 -7.85
N LYS A 4 14.46 -11.54 -6.57
CA LYS A 4 13.69 -12.51 -5.76
C LYS A 4 12.22 -12.05 -5.72
N PRO A 5 11.23 -12.95 -5.88
CA PRO A 5 9.83 -12.56 -5.81
C PRO A 5 9.50 -12.01 -4.42
N TYR A 6 8.68 -10.95 -4.38
CA TYR A 6 8.17 -10.41 -3.12
C TYR A 6 7.31 -11.44 -2.39
N ASN A 7 7.55 -11.58 -1.08
CA ASN A 7 6.68 -12.35 -0.20
C ASN A 7 5.51 -11.46 0.25
N VAL A 8 4.39 -11.56 -0.47
CA VAL A 8 3.18 -10.75 -0.22
C VAL A 8 1.91 -11.52 -0.59
N ASN A 9 0.82 -11.29 0.14
CA ASN A 9 -0.50 -11.76 -0.28
C ASN A 9 -0.93 -11.02 -1.56
N ARG A 10 -1.04 -11.76 -2.67
CA ARG A 10 -1.32 -11.17 -3.99
C ARG A 10 -2.68 -10.46 -4.05
N ALA A 11 -3.71 -10.99 -3.42
CA ALA A 11 -5.05 -10.40 -3.45
C ALA A 11 -5.08 -9.08 -2.68
N THR A 12 -4.48 -9.04 -1.49
CA THR A 12 -4.35 -7.80 -0.69
C THR A 12 -3.52 -6.75 -1.43
N PHE A 13 -2.38 -7.16 -2.00
CA PHE A 13 -1.53 -6.26 -2.79
C PHE A 13 -2.26 -5.66 -3.99
N GLN A 14 -2.95 -6.50 -4.76
CA GLN A 14 -3.76 -6.04 -5.90
C GLN A 14 -4.85 -5.06 -5.46
N ARG A 15 -5.57 -5.35 -4.37
CA ARG A 15 -6.61 -4.46 -3.84
C ARG A 15 -6.06 -3.09 -3.44
N ILE A 16 -4.91 -3.06 -2.77
CA ILE A 16 -4.27 -1.81 -2.33
C ILE A 16 -3.74 -1.03 -3.53
N VAL A 17 -2.98 -1.67 -4.43
CA VAL A 17 -2.44 -1.00 -5.63
C VAL A 17 -3.59 -0.46 -6.49
N PHE A 18 -4.62 -1.27 -6.74
CA PHE A 18 -5.80 -0.81 -7.48
C PHE A 18 -6.45 0.40 -6.81
N GLY A 19 -6.78 0.31 -5.51
CA GLY A 19 -7.41 1.41 -4.78
C GLY A 19 -6.56 2.70 -4.75
N ALA A 20 -5.24 2.56 -4.65
CA ALA A 20 -4.32 3.68 -4.69
C ALA A 20 -4.34 4.37 -6.07
N PHE A 21 -4.15 3.61 -7.14
CA PHE A 21 -4.03 4.17 -8.49
C PHE A 21 -5.38 4.60 -9.11
N SER A 22 -6.52 4.04 -8.68
CA SER A 22 -7.85 4.57 -9.04
C SER A 22 -8.05 6.03 -8.59
N LYS A 23 -7.30 6.46 -7.57
CA LYS A 23 -7.33 7.82 -7.01
C LYS A 23 -5.93 8.44 -6.99
N ARG A 24 -5.11 8.23 -8.04
CA ARG A 24 -3.69 8.63 -8.09
C ARG A 24 -3.40 10.08 -7.67
N ARG A 25 -4.30 11.04 -7.92
CA ARG A 25 -4.07 12.46 -7.58
C ARG A 25 -4.45 12.82 -6.14
N LYS A 26 -4.94 11.88 -5.34
CA LYS A 26 -5.30 12.06 -3.94
C LYS A 26 -4.18 11.54 -3.03
N THR A 27 -4.17 11.98 -1.78
CA THR A 27 -3.30 11.40 -0.76
C THR A 27 -3.68 9.94 -0.50
N LEU A 28 -2.74 9.11 -0.02
CA LEU A 28 -2.99 7.69 0.30
C LEU A 28 -4.13 7.51 1.29
N ARG A 29 -4.24 8.39 2.30
CA ARG A 29 -5.37 8.43 3.24
C ARG A 29 -6.72 8.43 2.51
N ASN A 30 -6.84 9.24 1.47
CA ASN A 30 -8.07 9.39 0.69
C ASN A 30 -8.23 8.31 -0.38
N ALA A 31 -7.11 7.89 -0.97
CA ALA A 31 -7.08 6.85 -1.98
C ALA A 31 -7.56 5.51 -1.40
N LEU A 32 -7.03 5.16 -0.22
CA LEU A 32 -7.21 3.88 0.46
C LEU A 32 -8.20 3.94 1.64
N LYS A 33 -9.04 4.97 1.71
CA LYS A 33 -10.10 5.07 2.73
C LYS A 33 -10.98 3.81 2.70
N GLY A 34 -11.12 3.15 3.85
CA GLY A 34 -11.88 1.89 4.00
C GLY A 34 -11.15 0.64 3.51
N ILE A 35 -9.89 0.77 3.09
CA ILE A 35 -8.99 -0.36 2.75
C ILE A 35 -7.84 -0.44 3.75
N VAL A 36 -7.30 0.71 4.17
CA VAL A 36 -6.15 0.81 5.06
C VAL A 36 -6.47 1.79 6.19
N SER A 37 -6.22 1.37 7.44
CA SER A 37 -6.42 2.22 8.63
C SER A 37 -5.24 3.18 8.86
N SER A 38 -5.39 4.16 9.76
CA SER A 38 -4.29 5.08 10.09
C SER A 38 -3.15 4.33 10.80
N GLU A 39 -3.49 3.36 11.64
CA GLU A 39 -2.55 2.50 12.37
C GLU A 39 -1.72 1.65 11.40
N GLN A 40 -2.34 1.14 10.34
CA GLN A 40 -1.64 0.33 9.34
C GLN A 40 -0.65 1.15 8.51
N PHE A 41 -0.91 2.43 8.26
CA PHE A 41 0.09 3.33 7.66
C PHE A 41 1.30 3.53 8.57
N ILE A 42 1.06 3.69 9.88
CA ILE A 42 2.12 3.84 10.89
C ILE A 42 2.97 2.56 10.95
N LEU A 43 2.33 1.39 11.03
CA LEU A 43 3.01 0.09 11.06
C LEU A 43 3.81 -0.21 9.79
N ALA A 44 3.39 0.33 8.64
CA ALA A 44 4.08 0.15 7.36
C ALA A 44 5.22 1.17 7.12
N ASP A 45 5.41 2.12 8.04
CA ASP A 45 6.30 3.27 7.90
C ASP A 45 6.02 4.08 6.62
N ILE A 46 4.75 4.48 6.45
CA ILE A 46 4.28 5.23 5.28
C ILE A 46 3.52 6.48 5.74
N ASP A 47 3.96 7.65 5.24
CA ASP A 47 3.21 8.89 5.39
C ASP A 47 1.92 8.86 4.55
N PRO A 48 0.72 8.89 5.18
CA PRO A 48 -0.54 8.82 4.47
C PRO A 48 -0.89 10.11 3.69
N ALA A 49 -0.12 11.19 3.85
CA ALA A 49 -0.24 12.42 3.06
C ALA A 49 0.41 12.33 1.67
N ARG A 50 1.29 11.34 1.45
CA ARG A 50 1.90 11.09 0.14
C ARG A 50 0.87 10.70 -0.91
N ARG A 51 1.20 10.90 -2.19
CA ARG A 51 0.39 10.41 -3.31
C ARG A 51 0.82 8.99 -3.72
N PRO A 52 -0.09 8.14 -4.22
CA PRO A 52 0.19 6.80 -4.72
C PRO A 52 1.44 6.67 -5.60
N GLU A 53 1.61 7.55 -6.58
CA GLU A 53 2.73 7.50 -7.52
C GLU A 53 4.10 7.75 -6.88
N THR A 54 4.13 8.27 -5.66
CA THR A 54 5.40 8.50 -4.95
C THR A 54 5.91 7.27 -4.24
N LEU A 55 5.08 6.24 -4.02
CA LEU A 55 5.47 5.02 -3.31
C LEU A 55 6.29 4.09 -4.19
N SER A 56 7.31 3.47 -3.59
CA SER A 56 8.03 2.37 -4.21
C SER A 56 7.20 1.08 -4.19
N VAL A 57 7.61 0.07 -4.96
CA VAL A 57 7.01 -1.26 -4.90
C VAL A 57 7.19 -1.87 -3.49
N ASP A 58 8.35 -1.63 -2.86
CA ASP A 58 8.63 -2.09 -1.50
C ASP A 58 7.67 -1.46 -0.48
N ASP A 59 7.31 -0.18 -0.65
CA ASP A 59 6.32 0.48 0.20
C ASP A 59 4.95 -0.22 0.10
N TYR A 60 4.51 -0.53 -1.13
CA TYR A 60 3.26 -1.27 -1.34
C TYR A 60 3.31 -2.69 -0.77
N VAL A 61 4.45 -3.37 -0.85
CA VAL A 61 4.65 -4.70 -0.25
C VAL A 61 4.56 -4.61 1.28
N ARG A 62 5.25 -3.65 1.92
CA ARG A 62 5.17 -3.44 3.37
C ARG A 62 3.74 -3.16 3.81
N LEU A 63 3.04 -2.23 3.14
CA LEU A 63 1.66 -1.91 3.47
C LEU A 63 0.72 -3.11 3.35
N SER A 64 0.87 -3.89 2.27
CA SER A 64 0.05 -5.08 2.05
C SER A 64 0.29 -6.17 3.09
N ASN A 65 1.53 -6.31 3.56
CA ASN A 65 1.89 -7.27 4.60
C ASN A 65 1.39 -6.87 5.99
N VAL A 66 1.26 -5.57 6.26
CA VAL A 66 0.60 -5.07 7.48
C VAL A 66 -0.90 -5.34 7.40
N VAL A 67 -1.56 -4.94 6.31
CA VAL A 67 -3.02 -5.06 6.13
C VAL A 67 -3.50 -6.52 6.14
N PHE A 68 -2.69 -7.48 5.68
CA PHE A 68 -3.05 -8.90 5.68
C PHE A 68 -2.90 -9.57 7.05
N LYS A 69 -2.14 -9.00 7.98
CA LYS A 69 -1.84 -9.62 9.28
C LYS A 69 -2.88 -9.28 10.36
N ASP A 70 -3.81 -8.38 10.08
CA ASP A 70 -4.99 -8.03 10.89
C ASP A 70 -6.27 -8.57 10.24
#